data_AF-A0A3B9NJB3-F1
#
_entry.id   AF-A0A3B9NJB3-F1
#
_cell.length_a   1.000
_cell.length_b   1.000
_cell.length_c   1.000
_cell.angle_alpha   90.00
_cell.angle_beta   90.00
_cell.angle_gamma   90.00
#
_symmetry.space_group_name_H-M   'P 1'
#
loop_
_entity.id
_entity.type
_entity.pdbx_description
1 polymer ?
#
loop_
_entity_poly.entity_id
_entity_poly.type
_entity_poly.pdbx_seq_one_letter_code
_entity_poly.pdbx_strand_id
1 'polypeptide(L)'
;MRRTVTYKFSSQAITADISGRISDSSGKVLPFAKTQKIVFQEGVMYIQYFSHFLFFLEFTTFVLHNDLKASYFNQKKRLFLIMMLEGNIFLSKEDGTQILQIENDTCYTTYNRKGEFHYSLATGRTSFCYIMPRTAWLDRAKGHYPQY
;
A
#
# COMPACT_ATOMS: atom_id res chain seq x y z
N MET A 1 -10.78 -5.25 -10.64
CA MET A 1 -9.52 -6.02 -10.43
C MET A 1 -9.40 -6.43 -8.96
N ARG A 2 -8.72 -7.55 -8.63
CA ARG A 2 -8.50 -7.93 -7.22
C ARG A 2 -7.19 -7.34 -6.68
N ARG A 3 -7.19 -6.93 -5.41
CA ARG A 3 -5.97 -6.58 -4.67
C ARG A 3 -4.99 -7.75 -4.73
N THR A 4 -3.71 -7.48 -4.98
CA THR A 4 -2.65 -8.50 -5.02
C THR A 4 -1.72 -8.44 -3.83
N VAL A 5 -1.83 -7.40 -3.01
CA VAL A 5 -1.06 -7.20 -1.78
C VAL A 5 -1.83 -7.75 -0.60
N THR A 6 -1.16 -8.57 0.19
CA THR A 6 -1.64 -9.03 1.50
C THR A 6 -0.64 -8.60 2.56
N TYR A 7 -1.09 -7.77 3.50
CA TYR A 7 -0.28 -7.32 4.63
C TYR A 7 -0.14 -8.44 5.66
N LYS A 8 1.04 -8.54 6.27
CA LYS A 8 1.37 -9.46 7.36
C LYS A 8 1.98 -8.68 8.51
N PHE A 9 1.48 -8.98 9.70
CA PHE A 9 1.93 -8.38 10.96
C PHE A 9 2.51 -9.48 11.83
N SER A 10 3.47 -9.12 12.69
CA SER A 10 4.03 -10.00 13.72
C SER A 10 2.98 -10.40 14.75
N SER A 11 2.12 -9.45 15.11
CA SER A 11 1.03 -9.61 16.06
C SER A 11 -0.27 -10.06 15.38
N GLN A 12 -1.19 -10.61 16.17
CA GLN A 12 -2.53 -10.96 15.67
C GLN A 12 -3.25 -9.70 15.21
N ALA A 13 -3.65 -9.70 13.93
CA ALA A 13 -4.36 -8.58 13.31
C ALA A 13 -5.86 -8.90 13.15
N ILE A 14 -6.73 -8.03 13.66
CA ILE A 14 -8.18 -8.14 13.53
C ILE A 14 -8.64 -7.21 12.41
N THR A 15 -9.28 -7.76 11.39
CA THR A 15 -9.79 -6.99 10.25
C THR A 15 -11.31 -6.83 10.35
N ALA A 16 -11.79 -5.60 10.17
CA ALA A 16 -13.21 -5.27 10.09
C ALA A 16 -13.49 -4.46 8.81
N ASP A 17 -14.63 -4.73 8.16
CA ASP A 17 -15.18 -3.86 7.13
C ASP A 17 -15.90 -2.69 7.81
N ILE A 18 -15.51 -1.46 7.47
CA ILE A 18 -16.07 -0.22 8.01
C ILE A 18 -16.55 0.70 6.88
N SER A 19 -16.87 0.14 5.71
CA SER A 19 -17.36 0.88 4.55
C SER A 19 -18.58 1.73 4.93
N GLY A 20 -18.56 3.02 4.57
CA GLY A 20 -19.61 3.97 4.92
C GLY A 20 -19.61 4.46 6.39
N ARG A 21 -18.69 3.97 7.23
CA ARG A 21 -18.51 4.36 8.64
C ARG A 21 -17.06 4.78 8.91
N ILE A 22 -16.52 5.58 8.00
CA ILE A 22 -15.12 6.02 8.06
C ILE A 22 -15.01 7.11 9.14
N SER A 23 -14.14 6.89 10.12
CA SER A 23 -13.83 7.88 11.16
C SER A 23 -12.80 8.90 10.67
N ASP A 24 -12.83 10.11 11.22
CA ASP A 24 -11.86 11.19 10.93
C ASP A 24 -10.40 10.75 11.14
N SER A 25 -10.16 9.77 12.02
CA SER A 25 -8.82 9.22 12.27
C SER A 25 -8.19 8.53 11.07
N SER A 26 -8.97 8.13 10.06
CA SER A 26 -8.44 7.67 8.77
C SER A 26 -7.79 8.80 7.94
N GLY A 27 -8.07 10.07 8.28
CA GLY A 27 -7.70 11.28 7.54
C GLY A 27 -8.50 11.45 6.26
N LYS A 28 -7.83 11.45 5.10
CA LYS A 28 -8.49 11.72 3.82
C LYS A 28 -9.46 10.58 3.47
N VAL A 29 -10.72 10.94 3.21
CA VAL A 29 -11.77 10.02 2.81
C VAL A 29 -11.82 9.91 1.30
N LEU A 30 -11.80 8.68 0.78
CA LEU A 30 -12.11 8.37 -0.61
C LEU A 30 -13.61 8.04 -0.71
N PRO A 31 -14.42 8.90 -1.36
CA PRO A 31 -15.85 8.65 -1.52
C PRO A 31 -16.11 7.31 -2.22
N PHE A 32 -17.14 6.60 -1.75
CA PHE A 32 -17.59 5.31 -2.32
C PHE A 32 -16.55 4.16 -2.30
N ALA A 33 -15.42 4.35 -1.61
CA ALA A 33 -14.43 3.29 -1.44
C ALA A 33 -14.90 2.23 -0.45
N LYS A 34 -14.55 0.98 -0.71
CA LYS A 34 -14.60 -0.05 0.33
C LYS A 34 -13.51 0.26 1.35
N THR A 35 -13.84 0.12 2.63
CA THR A 35 -12.92 0.47 3.71
C THR A 35 -12.74 -0.66 4.70
N GLN A 36 -11.48 -0.96 5.00
CA GLN A 36 -11.09 -1.93 6.02
C GLN A 36 -10.33 -1.23 7.13
N LYS A 37 -10.61 -1.63 8.37
CA LYS A 37 -9.81 -1.31 9.54
C LYS A 37 -9.11 -2.58 10.00
N ILE A 38 -7.80 -2.52 10.14
CA ILE A 38 -6.99 -3.61 10.68
C ILE A 38 -6.36 -3.10 11.98
N VAL A 39 -6.67 -3.77 13.09
CA VAL A 39 -6.11 -3.46 14.41
C VAL A 39 -5.07 -4.51 14.76
N PHE A 40 -3.89 -4.07 15.19
CA PHE A 40 -2.77 -4.90 15.59
C PHE A 40 -2.05 -4.25 16.78
N GLN A 41 -1.05 -4.91 17.34
CA GLN A 41 -0.41 -4.48 18.59
C GLN A 41 0.20 -3.08 18.50
N GLU A 42 0.83 -2.72 17.39
CA GLU A 42 1.56 -1.47 17.19
C GLU A 42 0.65 -0.30 16.78
N GLY A 43 -0.61 -0.57 16.44
CA GLY A 43 -1.58 0.46 16.07
C GLY A 43 -2.72 -0.01 15.18
N VAL A 44 -3.15 0.88 14.28
CA VAL A 44 -4.28 0.66 13.39
C VAL A 44 -3.89 1.01 11.96
N MET A 45 -4.31 0.19 11.02
CA MET A 45 -4.23 0.45 9.59
C MET A 45 -5.62 0.58 9.00
N TYR A 46 -5.82 1.64 8.22
CA TYR A 46 -7.02 1.89 7.44
C TYR A 46 -6.68 1.68 5.96
N ILE A 47 -7.49 0.90 5.26
CA ILE A 47 -7.35 0.66 3.83
C ILE A 47 -8.64 1.07 3.15
N GLN A 48 -8.59 2.09 2.30
CA GLN A 48 -9.68 2.51 1.43
C GLN A 48 -9.33 2.12 0.01
N TYR A 49 -10.17 1.36 -0.68
CA TYR A 49 -9.84 0.91 -2.03
C TYR A 49 -11.03 0.91 -2.99
N PHE A 50 -10.70 1.13 -4.26
CA PHE A 50 -11.60 1.06 -5.39
C PHE A 50 -11.04 0.13 -6.47
N SER A 51 -11.92 -0.73 -6.98
CA SER A 51 -11.57 -1.67 -8.04
C SER A 51 -12.31 -1.28 -9.32
N HIS A 52 -11.59 -0.72 -10.28
CA HIS A 52 -12.08 -0.49 -11.63
C HIS A 52 -11.68 -1.66 -12.56
N PHE A 53 -12.16 -1.60 -13.81
CA PHE A 53 -11.72 -2.48 -14.89
C PHE A 53 -10.29 -2.19 -15.35
N LEU A 54 -9.92 -0.91 -15.38
CA LEU A 54 -8.63 -0.44 -15.90
C LEU A 54 -7.54 -0.35 -14.83
N PHE A 55 -7.91 -0.13 -13.58
CA PHE A 55 -6.98 0.03 -12.48
C PHE A 55 -7.59 -0.42 -11.15
N PHE A 56 -6.72 -0.63 -10.18
CA PHE A 56 -7.06 -0.72 -8.78
C PHE A 56 -6.38 0.44 -8.05
N LEU A 57 -7.12 1.14 -7.20
CA LEU A 57 -6.63 2.22 -6.36
C LEU A 57 -6.76 1.80 -4.91
N GLU A 58 -5.70 1.97 -4.13
CA GLU A 58 -5.73 1.76 -2.68
C GLU A 58 -5.04 2.92 -1.99
N PHE A 59 -5.69 3.42 -0.95
CA PHE A 59 -5.19 4.43 -0.04
C PHE A 59 -5.09 3.80 1.34
N THR A 60 -3.88 3.87 1.89
CA THR A 60 -3.52 3.21 3.13
C THR A 60 -3.02 4.24 4.11
N THR A 61 -3.58 4.23 5.31
CA THR A 61 -3.12 5.05 6.44
C THR A 61 -2.82 4.16 7.63
N PHE A 62 -1.62 4.29 8.16
CA PHE A 62 -1.20 3.75 9.44
C PHE A 62 -1.28 4.84 10.51
N VAL A 63 -1.86 4.51 11.66
CA VAL A 63 -1.83 5.31 12.87
C VAL A 63 -1.21 4.44 13.96
N LEU A 64 0.04 4.71 14.27
CA LEU A 64 0.91 3.88 15.09
C LEU A 64 1.24 4.58 16.40
N HIS A 65 1.19 3.83 17.49
CA HIS A 65 1.65 4.29 18.81
C HIS A 65 2.99 3.65 19.22
N ASN A 66 3.50 2.73 18.40
CA ASN A 66 4.84 2.15 18.48
C ASN A 66 5.39 1.94 17.06
N ASP A 67 6.71 1.84 16.93
CA ASP A 67 7.35 1.53 15.65
C ASP A 67 6.89 0.15 15.15
N LEU A 68 6.58 0.08 13.85
CA LEU A 68 6.10 -1.14 13.20
C LEU A 68 7.19 -1.74 12.32
N LYS A 69 7.44 -3.05 12.47
CA LYS A 69 8.14 -3.88 11.48
C LYS A 69 7.15 -4.91 10.94
N ALA A 70 6.94 -4.90 9.63
CA ALA A 70 5.93 -5.74 9.00
C ALA A 70 6.39 -6.20 7.61
N SER A 71 5.58 -7.06 6.99
CA SER A 71 5.81 -7.46 5.61
C SER A 71 4.51 -7.42 4.81
N TYR A 72 4.65 -7.46 3.49
CA TYR A 72 3.53 -7.72 2.61
C TYR A 72 3.92 -8.76 1.57
N PHE A 73 2.95 -9.59 1.21
CA PHE A 73 3.09 -10.55 0.12
C PHE A 73 2.41 -10.01 -1.12
N ASN A 74 3.18 -9.85 -2.20
CA ASN A 74 2.63 -9.55 -3.51
C ASN A 74 2.37 -10.87 -4.26
N GLN A 75 1.10 -11.15 -4.55
CA GLN A 75 0.69 -12.42 -5.14
C GLN A 75 1.06 -12.59 -6.62
N LYS A 76 1.22 -11.48 -7.35
CA LYS A 76 1.45 -11.47 -8.80
C LYS A 76 2.39 -10.33 -9.21
N LYS A 77 3.15 -10.54 -10.28
CA LYS A 77 3.95 -9.47 -10.88
C LYS A 77 3.05 -8.34 -11.36
N ARG A 78 3.24 -7.13 -10.85
CA ARG A 78 2.35 -5.98 -11.08
C ARG A 78 3.11 -4.65 -11.07
N LEU A 79 2.65 -3.72 -11.90
CA LEU A 79 3.10 -2.34 -11.88
C LEU A 79 2.33 -1.60 -10.79
N PHE A 80 3.05 -0.84 -9.98
CA PHE A 80 2.50 0.04 -8.97
C PHE A 80 3.02 1.45 -9.22
N LEU A 81 2.12 2.42 -9.27
CA LEU A 81 2.46 3.83 -9.08
C LEU A 81 2.14 4.16 -7.62
N ILE A 82 3.15 4.49 -6.83
CA ILE A 82 3.04 4.72 -5.39
C ILE A 82 3.28 6.20 -5.14
N MET A 83 2.41 6.80 -4.33
CA MET A 83 2.49 8.19 -3.89
C MET A 83 2.50 8.20 -2.37
N MET A 84 3.60 8.68 -1.79
CA MET A 84 3.66 9.00 -0.37
C MET A 84 2.95 10.33 -0.13
N LEU A 85 2.12 10.38 0.90
CA LEU A 85 1.31 11.55 1.24
C LEU A 85 1.61 12.08 2.63
N GLU A 86 2.12 11.22 3.51
CA GLU A 86 2.49 11.57 4.87
C GLU A 86 3.44 10.49 5.42
N GLY A 87 4.47 10.90 6.15
CA GLY A 87 5.42 9.99 6.77
C GLY A 87 6.33 9.29 5.75
N ASN A 88 7.11 8.32 6.25
CA ASN A 88 8.14 7.61 5.48
C ASN A 88 7.94 6.09 5.58
N ILE A 89 8.38 5.37 4.54
CA ILE A 89 8.44 3.90 4.55
C ILE A 89 9.88 3.48 4.35
N PHE A 90 10.39 2.65 5.26
CA PHE A 90 11.71 2.06 5.14
C PHE A 90 11.56 0.63 4.62
N LEU A 91 12.07 0.34 3.43
CA LEU A 91 12.08 -1.00 2.85
C LEU A 91 13.36 -1.73 3.26
N SER A 92 13.23 -2.99 3.66
CA SER A 92 14.35 -3.81 4.12
C SER A 92 14.37 -5.19 3.49
N LYS A 93 15.52 -5.85 3.59
CA LYS A 93 15.65 -7.30 3.40
C LYS A 93 15.04 -8.03 4.59
N GLU A 94 14.89 -9.36 4.46
CA GLU A 94 14.43 -10.25 5.54
C GLU A 94 15.34 -10.17 6.79
N ASP A 95 16.65 -9.97 6.58
CA ASP A 95 17.63 -9.78 7.66
C ASP A 95 17.55 -8.39 8.36
N GLY A 96 16.62 -7.53 7.94
CA GLY A 96 16.42 -6.19 8.48
C GLY A 96 17.32 -5.11 7.87
N THR A 97 18.24 -5.47 6.95
CA THR A 97 19.09 -4.49 6.27
C THR A 97 18.23 -3.58 5.41
N GLN A 98 18.30 -2.27 5.67
CA GLN A 98 17.58 -1.27 4.90
C GLN A 98 18.11 -1.21 3.46
N ILE A 99 17.18 -1.23 2.50
CA ILE A 99 17.47 -1.13 1.06
C ILE A 99 17.16 0.28 0.56
N LEU A 100 16.01 0.83 0.97
CA LEU A 100 15.48 2.08 0.45
C LEU A 100 14.62 2.76 1.51
N GLN A 101 14.67 4.08 1.55
CA GLN A 101 13.68 4.90 2.24
C GLN A 101 12.82 5.60 1.18
N ILE A 102 11.51 5.53 1.34
CA ILE A 102 10.55 6.26 0.53
C ILE A 102 10.05 7.41 1.40
N GLU A 103 10.41 8.62 1.02
CA GLU A 103 10.14 9.82 1.79
C GLU A 103 8.77 10.42 1.46
N ASN A 104 8.27 11.26 2.36
CA ASN A 104 7.08 12.06 2.10
C ASN A 104 7.18 12.83 0.76
N ASP A 105 6.04 13.14 0.15
CA ASP A 105 5.93 13.86 -1.12
C ASP A 105 6.66 13.17 -2.31
N THR A 106 7.01 11.89 -2.16
CA THR A 106 7.61 11.09 -3.24
C THR A 106 6.53 10.37 -4.04
N CYS A 107 6.61 10.49 -5.36
CA CYS A 107 5.87 9.63 -6.30
C CYS A 107 6.87 8.78 -7.09
N TYR A 108 6.67 7.47 -7.11
CA TYR A 108 7.53 6.57 -7.87
C TYR A 108 6.77 5.38 -8.43
N THR A 109 7.34 4.76 -9.45
CA THR A 109 6.79 3.56 -10.07
C THR A 109 7.68 2.36 -9.82
N THR A 110 7.09 1.22 -9.47
CA THR A 110 7.82 -0.03 -9.32
C THR A 110 7.10 -1.20 -9.98
N TYR A 111 7.87 -2.13 -10.54
CA TYR A 111 7.35 -3.38 -11.10
C TYR A 111 7.70 -4.56 -10.20
N ASN A 112 6.93 -4.72 -9.13
CA ASN A 112 7.20 -5.71 -8.10
C ASN A 112 6.88 -7.13 -8.59
N ARG A 113 7.83 -8.05 -8.39
CA ARG A 113 7.64 -9.50 -8.61
C ARG A 113 6.71 -10.11 -7.57
N LYS A 114 6.29 -11.36 -7.81
CA LYS A 114 5.66 -12.18 -6.76
C LYS A 114 6.69 -12.43 -5.66
N GLY A 115 6.30 -12.26 -4.41
CA GLY A 115 7.20 -12.46 -3.27
C GLY A 115 6.80 -11.66 -2.03
N GLU A 116 7.57 -11.86 -0.98
CA GLU A 116 7.46 -11.13 0.27
C GLU A 116 8.43 -9.95 0.29
N PHE A 117 7.98 -8.85 0.89
CA PHE A 117 8.71 -7.61 0.99
C PHE A 117 8.55 -7.07 2.41
N HIS A 118 9.64 -6.63 3.01
CA HIS A 118 9.68 -6.17 4.39
C HIS A 118 9.76 -4.66 4.44
N TYR A 119 9.09 -4.08 5.43
CA TYR A 119 9.10 -2.65 5.66
C TYR A 119 9.00 -2.32 7.15
N SER A 120 9.46 -1.13 7.50
CA SER A 120 9.25 -0.55 8.81
C SER A 120 8.71 0.87 8.72
N LEU A 121 7.91 1.24 9.72
CA LEU A 121 7.30 2.55 9.89
C LEU A 121 7.63 3.05 11.30
N ALA A 122 7.97 4.32 11.41
CA ALA A 122 8.12 4.96 12.72
C ALA A 122 6.74 5.21 13.36
N THR A 123 6.74 5.36 14.68
CA THR A 123 5.59 5.81 15.45
C THR A 123 5.00 7.12 14.87
N GLY A 124 3.68 7.24 14.89
CA GLY A 124 2.96 8.37 14.31
C GLY A 124 2.08 7.95 13.14
N ARG A 125 1.95 8.83 12.14
CA ARG A 125 1.02 8.65 11.02
C ARG A 125 1.78 8.53 9.71
N THR A 126 1.48 7.48 8.96
CA THR A 126 2.01 7.27 7.61
C THR A 126 0.85 7.03 6.66
N SER A 127 0.76 7.80 5.59
CA SER A 127 -0.28 7.66 4.58
C SER A 127 0.34 7.58 3.18
N PHE A 128 -0.13 6.64 2.38
CA PHE A 128 0.25 6.53 0.97
C PHE A 128 -0.92 6.02 0.16
N CYS A 129 -0.86 6.22 -1.15
CA CYS A 129 -1.74 5.53 -2.06
C CYS A 129 -0.96 4.88 -3.19
N TYR A 130 -1.53 3.83 -3.77
CA TYR A 130 -1.00 3.27 -5.00
C TYR A 130 -2.09 3.00 -6.02
N ILE A 131 -1.68 3.13 -7.28
CA ILE A 131 -2.46 2.76 -8.45
C ILE A 131 -1.80 1.54 -9.08
N MET A 132 -2.57 0.48 -9.22
CA MET A 132 -2.17 -0.71 -9.96
C MET A 132 -2.95 -0.75 -11.29
N PRO A 133 -2.36 -0.28 -12.39
CA PRO A 133 -3.00 -0.34 -13.71
C PRO A 133 -3.07 -1.78 -14.22
N ARG A 134 -4.03 -2.05 -15.09
CA ARG A 134 -4.12 -3.32 -15.82
C ARG A 134 -3.03 -3.40 -16.87
N THR A 135 -1.95 -4.12 -16.57
CA THR A 135 -0.76 -4.21 -17.43
C THR A 135 -1.02 -4.74 -18.84
N ALA A 136 -2.08 -5.54 -19.06
CA ALA A 136 -2.48 -5.98 -20.40
C ALA A 136 -2.78 -4.82 -21.38
N TRP A 137 -3.03 -3.61 -20.86
CA TRP A 137 -3.17 -2.40 -21.68
C TRP A 137 -1.82 -1.81 -22.10
N LEU A 138 -0.78 -1.94 -21.24
CA LEU A 138 0.59 -1.55 -21.59
C LEU A 138 1.10 -2.41 -22.76
N ASP A 139 0.81 -3.70 -22.74
CA ASP A 139 1.24 -4.62 -23.80
C ASP A 139 0.59 -4.28 -25.16
N ARG A 140 -0.66 -3.79 -25.17
CA ARG A 140 -1.40 -3.47 -26.40
C ARG A 140 -0.88 -2.23 -27.13
N ALA A 141 -0.22 -1.31 -26.43
CA ALA A 141 0.29 -0.07 -27.00
C ALA A 141 1.83 -0.04 -27.01
N LYS A 142 2.50 -1.21 -26.91
CA LYS A 142 3.97 -1.29 -26.77
C LYS A 142 4.72 -0.46 -27.82
N GLY A 143 4.22 -0.41 -29.06
CA GLY A 143 4.81 0.37 -30.16
C GLY A 143 4.61 1.89 -30.09
N HIS A 144 3.77 2.39 -29.19
CA HIS A 144 3.49 3.81 -29.00
C HIS A 144 4.19 4.41 -27.77
N TYR A 145 4.87 3.59 -26.96
CA TYR A 145 5.69 4.11 -25.86
C TYR A 145 7.07 4.54 -26.40
N PRO A 146 7.70 5.55 -25.78
CA PRO A 146 9.07 5.90 -26.08
C PRO A 146 9.96 4.66 -26.02
N GLN A 147 10.67 4.40 -27.11
CA GLN A 147 11.68 3.34 -27.14
C GLN A 147 12.99 3.97 -26.69
N TYR A 148 13.60 3.36 -25.66
CA TYR A 148 14.97 3.64 -25.25
C TYR A 148 15.91 2.68 -25.97
#